data_AF-A0A7C7MVV6-F1
#
_entry.id   AF-A0A7C7MVV6-F1
#
_cell.length_a   1.000
_cell.length_b   1.000
_cell.length_c   1.000
_cell.angle_alpha   90.00
_cell.angle_beta   90.00
_cell.angle_gamma   90.00
#
_symmetry.space_group_name_H-M   'P 1'
#
loop_
_entity.id
_entity.type
_entity.pdbx_description
1 polymer ?
#
loop_
_entity_poly.entity_id
_entity_poly.type
_entity_poly.pdbx_seq_one_letter_code
_entity_poly.pdbx_strand_id
1 'polypeptide(L)'
;MKQFLILFPIFLFSQTFQRDINPFPMILFEDELSAPFIGGFNKPNPRFLDWNEDGLIDLFLRDEDSYLQYFKNIGSASNPEFQLQTKA
;
A
#
# COMPACT_ATOMS: atom_id res chain seq x y z
N MET A 1 -9.88 -47.24 38.06
CA MET A 1 -10.09 -46.90 36.64
C MET A 1 -9.19 -45.72 36.30
N LYS A 2 -8.22 -45.86 35.40
CA LYS A 2 -7.33 -44.75 35.04
C LYS A 2 -8.02 -43.87 33.98
N GLN A 3 -8.24 -42.60 34.29
CA GLN A 3 -8.70 -41.61 33.31
C GLN A 3 -7.49 -41.15 32.50
N PHE A 4 -7.62 -41.17 31.17
CA PHE A 4 -6.64 -40.59 30.25
C PHE A 4 -7.16 -39.23 29.80
N LEU A 5 -6.36 -38.18 30.00
CA LEU A 5 -6.61 -36.85 29.46
C LEU A 5 -5.92 -36.78 28.09
N ILE A 6 -6.68 -36.52 27.03
CA ILE A 6 -6.17 -36.29 25.68
C ILE A 6 -6.30 -34.78 25.40
N LEU A 7 -5.18 -34.11 25.17
CA LEU A 7 -5.15 -32.72 24.74
C LEU A 7 -4.93 -32.67 23.23
N PHE A 8 -5.83 -32.00 22.52
CA PHE A 8 -5.63 -31.66 21.11
C PHE A 8 -4.93 -30.29 21.02
N PRO A 9 -3.87 -30.17 20.22
CA PRO A 9 -3.22 -28.88 20.02
C PRO A 9 -4.14 -27.95 19.21
N ILE A 10 -4.32 -26.73 19.71
CA ILE A 10 -4.95 -25.65 18.95
C ILE A 10 -3.85 -25.04 18.10
N PHE A 11 -3.95 -25.18 16.78
CA PHE A 11 -3.08 -24.46 15.85
C PHE A 11 -3.53 -23.00 15.79
N LEU A 12 -2.71 -22.10 16.34
CA LEU A 12 -2.87 -20.67 16.16
C LEU A 12 -2.08 -20.27 14.91
N PHE A 13 -2.74 -19.59 13.97
CA PHE A 13 -2.09 -18.97 12.82
C PHE A 13 -1.79 -17.51 13.12
N SER A 14 -0.72 -16.99 12.53
CA SER A 14 -0.44 -15.55 12.58
C SER A 14 -1.54 -14.79 11.85
N GLN A 15 -1.89 -13.61 12.38
CA GLN A 15 -2.65 -12.65 11.59
C GLN A 15 -1.75 -12.02 10.52
N THR A 16 -2.33 -11.73 9.36
CA THR A 16 -1.69 -10.92 8.32
C THR A 16 -1.72 -9.44 8.72
N PHE A 17 -0.56 -8.80 8.77
CA PHE A 17 -0.47 -7.34 8.93
C PHE A 17 -0.67 -6.69 7.57
N GLN A 18 -1.80 -6.01 7.36
CA GLN A 18 -2.00 -5.20 6.17
C GLN A 18 -1.81 -3.73 6.53
N ARG A 19 -0.84 -3.07 5.90
CA ARG A 19 -0.72 -1.61 6.01
C ARG A 19 -1.84 -0.97 5.18
N ASP A 20 -2.71 -0.22 5.84
CA ASP A 20 -3.65 0.66 5.17
C ASP A 20 -3.05 2.06 5.07
N ILE A 21 -3.06 2.64 3.88
CA ILE A 21 -2.54 3.99 3.59
C ILE A 21 -3.55 5.09 3.85
N ASN A 22 -4.84 4.75 3.82
CA ASN A 22 -5.96 5.66 4.08
C ASN A 22 -6.93 5.00 5.08
N PRO A 23 -6.46 4.68 6.31
CA PRO A 23 -7.26 3.92 7.27
C PRO A 23 -8.54 4.64 7.72
N PHE A 24 -8.59 5.96 7.54
CA PHE A 24 -9.76 6.80 7.78
C PHE A 24 -9.67 8.05 6.90
N PRO A 25 -10.80 8.65 6.50
CA PRO A 25 -10.82 9.84 5.66
C PRO A 25 -10.24 11.04 6.41
N MET A 26 -9.38 11.81 5.75
CA MET A 26 -8.98 13.13 6.22
C MET A 26 -9.70 14.19 5.40
N ILE A 27 -10.53 14.99 6.05
CA ILE A 27 -11.29 16.05 5.40
C ILE A 27 -10.65 17.40 5.75
N LEU A 28 -10.32 18.18 4.74
CA LEU A 28 -9.79 19.53 4.87
C LEU A 28 -10.53 20.45 3.91
N PHE A 29 -11.12 21.54 4.41
CA PHE A 29 -11.92 22.48 3.62
C PHE A 29 -13.04 21.80 2.80
N GLU A 30 -13.74 20.84 3.41
CA GLU A 30 -14.81 20.03 2.78
C GLU A 30 -14.34 18.99 1.75
N ASP A 31 -13.05 18.95 1.41
CA ASP A 31 -12.47 17.97 0.50
C ASP A 31 -11.79 16.82 1.27
N GLU A 32 -11.99 15.58 0.81
CA GLU A 32 -11.21 14.43 1.28
C GLU A 32 -9.83 14.44 0.62
N LEU A 33 -8.78 14.36 1.44
CA LEU A 33 -7.41 14.34 0.95
C LEU A 33 -7.03 12.94 0.45
N SER A 34 -6.47 12.87 -0.76
CA SER A 34 -5.88 11.66 -1.31
C SER A 34 -4.49 11.43 -0.71
N ALA A 35 -4.33 10.43 0.15
CA ALA A 35 -3.06 10.04 0.79
C ALA A 35 -2.48 11.05 1.81
N PRO A 36 -3.24 11.45 2.83
CA PRO A 36 -2.83 12.48 3.80
C PRO A 36 -1.66 12.07 4.71
N PHE A 37 -1.33 10.78 4.77
CA PHE A 37 -0.33 10.22 5.70
C PHE A 37 1.01 9.85 5.05
N ILE A 38 1.27 10.28 3.82
CA ILE A 38 2.53 9.95 3.12
C ILE A 38 3.73 10.78 3.58
N GLY A 39 3.52 11.79 4.43
CA GLY A 39 4.59 12.65 4.96
C GLY A 39 5.09 13.73 4.00
N GLY A 40 4.55 13.79 2.78
CA GLY A 40 4.96 14.73 1.73
C GLY A 40 6.23 14.30 0.98
N PHE A 41 6.72 15.16 0.09
CA PHE A 41 7.96 14.93 -0.67
C PHE A 41 8.87 16.16 -0.56
N ASN A 42 10.17 15.93 -0.33
CA ASN A 42 11.16 17.01 -0.20
C ASN A 42 11.88 17.30 -1.51
N LYS A 43 12.37 16.25 -2.17
CA LYS A 43 13.09 16.28 -3.45
C LYS A 43 12.66 15.08 -4.32
N PRO A 44 11.39 15.06 -4.78
CA PRO A 44 10.84 13.95 -5.54
C PRO A 44 11.59 13.75 -6.87
N ASN A 45 11.95 12.50 -7.15
CA ASN A 45 12.55 12.06 -8.41
C ASN A 45 11.64 10.99 -9.05
N PRO A 46 10.65 11.39 -9.86
CA PRO A 46 9.70 10.48 -10.48
C PRO A 46 10.31 9.73 -11.67
N ARG A 47 9.92 8.47 -11.81
CA ARG A 47 10.28 7.57 -12.92
C ARG A 47 9.05 6.82 -13.37
N PHE A 48 8.87 6.75 -14.68
CA PHE A 48 7.70 6.13 -15.30
C PHE A 48 8.12 4.91 -16.10
N LEU A 49 7.48 3.77 -15.84
CA LEU A 49 7.61 2.56 -16.65
C LEU A 49 6.43 1.62 -16.43
N ASP A 50 6.08 0.84 -17.44
CA ASP A 50 5.20 -0.33 -17.30
C ASP A 50 6.06 -1.48 -16.72
N TRP A 51 6.02 -1.68 -15.41
CA TRP A 51 6.92 -2.65 -14.74
C TRP A 51 6.29 -4.03 -14.54
N ASN A 52 4.97 -4.10 -14.51
CA ASN A 52 4.21 -5.34 -14.32
C ASN A 52 3.62 -5.88 -15.63
N GLU A 53 3.93 -5.25 -16.77
CA GLU A 53 3.55 -5.65 -18.12
C GLU A 53 2.03 -5.67 -18.33
N ASP A 54 1.30 -4.78 -17.65
CA ASP A 54 -0.16 -4.67 -17.82
C ASP A 54 -0.58 -3.66 -18.90
N GLY A 55 0.39 -3.03 -19.56
CA GLY A 55 0.17 -2.05 -20.63
C GLY A 55 -0.13 -0.65 -20.10
N LEU A 56 -0.09 -0.43 -18.78
CA LEU A 56 -0.23 0.88 -18.16
C LEU A 56 1.13 1.35 -17.63
N ILE A 57 1.43 2.63 -17.86
CA ILE A 57 2.64 3.24 -17.31
C ILE A 57 2.41 3.55 -15.84
N ASP A 58 3.22 2.95 -14.98
CA ASP A 58 3.23 3.17 -13.54
C ASP A 58 4.21 4.27 -13.12
N LEU A 59 4.09 4.73 -11.88
CA LEU A 59 4.95 5.75 -11.28
C LEU A 59 5.78 5.16 -10.13
N PHE A 60 7.09 5.28 -10.25
CA PHE A 60 8.04 5.09 -9.17
C PHE A 60 8.54 6.45 -8.71
N LEU A 61 8.48 6.70 -7.40
CA LEU A 61 8.89 7.97 -6.82
C LEU A 61 9.94 7.71 -5.75
N ARG A 62 11.15 8.22 -5.98
CA ARG A 62 12.18 8.28 -4.96
C ARG A 62 12.21 9.67 -4.35
N ASP A 63 12.37 9.77 -3.04
CA ASP A 63 12.59 11.04 -2.34
C ASP A 63 13.96 11.06 -1.62
N GLU A 64 14.29 12.20 -1.01
CA GLU A 64 15.52 12.41 -0.23
C GLU A 64 15.64 11.47 0.98
N ASP A 65 14.50 11.03 1.53
CA ASP A 65 14.39 10.03 2.59
C ASP A 65 14.87 8.62 2.18
N SER A 66 15.28 8.47 0.93
CA SER A 66 15.82 7.25 0.31
C SER A 66 14.82 6.09 0.19
N TYR A 67 13.53 6.33 0.44
CA TYR A 67 12.49 5.34 0.14
C TYR A 67 12.08 5.40 -1.33
N LEU A 68 11.95 4.22 -1.94
CA LEU A 68 11.34 4.08 -3.26
C LEU A 68 9.87 3.71 -3.07
N GLN A 69 8.98 4.59 -3.50
CA GLN A 69 7.55 4.39 -3.47
C GLN A 69 7.07 3.97 -4.86
N TYR A 70 6.16 2.99 -4.88
CA TYR A 70 5.55 2.48 -6.10
C TYR A 70 4.07 2.86 -6.11
N PHE A 71 3.66 3.55 -7.17
CA PHE A 71 2.28 3.93 -7.43
C PHE A 71 1.82 3.24 -8.71
N LYS A 72 0.83 2.35 -8.55
CA LYS A 72 0.20 1.68 -9.68
C LYS A 72 -0.75 2.63 -10.39
N ASN A 73 -0.72 2.67 -11.71
CA ASN A 73 -1.78 3.27 -12.51
C ASN A 73 -3.00 2.34 -12.52
N ILE A 74 -4.07 2.77 -11.86
CA ILE A 74 -5.35 2.06 -11.81
C ILE A 74 -6.40 2.66 -12.76
N GLY A 75 -6.03 3.71 -13.51
CA GLY A 75 -6.88 4.40 -14.46
C GLY A 75 -6.72 3.82 -15.87
N SER A 76 -6.44 4.69 -16.84
CA SER A 76 -6.24 4.33 -18.23
C SER A 76 -4.94 4.91 -18.79
N ALA A 77 -4.53 4.47 -19.98
CA ALA A 77 -3.37 5.01 -20.66
C ALA A 77 -3.51 6.52 -20.99
N SER A 78 -4.74 7.00 -21.26
CA SER A 78 -5.02 8.41 -21.57
C SER A 78 -5.38 9.27 -20.36
N ASN A 79 -5.81 8.65 -19.26
CA ASN A 79 -6.16 9.31 -18.01
C ASN A 79 -5.63 8.45 -16.85
N PRO A 80 -4.35 8.59 -16.49
CA PRO A 80 -3.72 7.79 -15.44
C PRO A 80 -4.20 8.20 -14.05
N GLU A 81 -4.39 7.22 -13.18
CA GLU A 81 -4.75 7.42 -11.77
C GLU A 81 -3.77 6.62 -10.90
N PHE A 82 -2.91 7.32 -10.15
CA PHE A 82 -1.81 6.67 -9.42
C PHE A 82 -2.20 6.35 -7.98
N GLN A 83 -2.26 5.06 -7.65
CA GLN A 83 -2.53 4.56 -6.31
C GLN A 83 -1.26 3.99 -5.68
N LEU A 84 -0.85 4.55 -4.54
CA LEU A 84 0.27 4.04 -3.74
C LEU A 84 0.04 2.57 -3.39
N GLN A 85 0.99 1.73 -3.77
CA GLN A 85 0.97 0.32 -3.41
C GLN A 85 1.85 0.10 -2.19
N THR A 86 1.30 -0.62 -1.22
CA THR A 86 2.03 -1.00 -0.02
C THR A 86 2.17 -2.50 0.04
N LYS A 87 3.31 -2.96 0.52
CA LYS A 87 3.51 -4.39 0.73
C LYS A 87 2.46 -4.90 1.73
N ALA A 88 1.78 -5.98 1.35
CA ALA A 88 0.99 -6.80 2.27
C ALA A 88 1.90 -7.62 3.19
#